data_AF-A0A9D2U1K1-F1
#
_entry.id   AF-A0A9D2U1K1-F1
#
_cell.length_a   1.000
_cell.length_b   1.000
_cell.length_c   1.000
_cell.angle_alpha   90.00
_cell.angle_beta   90.00
_cell.angle_gamma   90.00
#
_symmetry.space_group_name_H-M   'P 1'
#
loop_
_entity.id
_entity.type
_entity.pdbx_description
1 polymer ?
#
loop_
_entity_poly.entity_id
_entity_poly.type
_entity_poly.pdbx_seq_one_letter_code
_entity_poly.pdbx_strand_id
1 'polypeptide(L)'
;MHTLRKFISYYAPYKTVFFIDLICAAFISLADLAYPQILRTMTNTLFTKDSAAILSALPILAAGLLVMYVIQSLCKYYVSYQGHMMGAHMERDMRQQLFDHYEKLSFSYYSRNNSGQMMSKLVSDLFDIAEFAHHGPENLFISVVKIAGSFVFLFLINWRLALPLVALVLCMFLFSFRQNQRMQETFMENRRKIGDVNSSLQDTLAGIRVVQSFANEEIEREKFRKSNHAFLISKKNNYNCMGSFMGWNLFFQGMMYLVTLVFGGYLIAKGLMNAGDLAMYALYIGIFISPIQILVELIEMMQKGLAGFRRFLDVMETEPEIEDAPDARPLENVKGRVCYEDVSFHYSDDDTPVLSHVSIEIPAGKSIALVGPSG
;
A
#
# COMPACT_ATOMS: atom_id res chain seq x y z
N MET A 1 15.50 -8.69 -7.51
CA MET A 1 16.22 -8.68 -6.21
C MET A 1 16.92 -7.34 -5.92
N HIS A 2 17.46 -6.63 -6.93
CA HIS A 2 18.08 -5.30 -6.75
C HIS A 2 17.14 -4.25 -6.13
N THR A 3 15.92 -4.09 -6.66
CA THR A 3 14.88 -3.16 -6.17
C THR A 3 14.55 -3.35 -4.69
N LEU A 4 14.31 -4.60 -4.25
CA LEU A 4 13.97 -4.88 -2.85
C LEU A 4 15.13 -4.57 -1.90
N ARG A 5 16.37 -4.82 -2.31
CA ARG A 5 17.56 -4.49 -1.51
C ARG A 5 17.71 -2.98 -1.32
N LYS A 6 17.50 -2.19 -2.39
CA LYS A 6 17.48 -0.72 -2.31
C LYS A 6 16.31 -0.22 -1.46
N PHE A 7 15.13 -0.84 -1.56
CA PHE A 7 13.98 -0.50 -0.72
C PHE A 7 14.31 -0.67 0.77
N ILE A 8 14.92 -1.81 1.14
CA ILE A 8 15.32 -2.08 2.53
C ILE A 8 16.34 -1.06 3.05
N SER A 9 17.23 -0.51 2.19
CA SER A 9 18.17 0.52 2.65
C SER A 9 17.50 1.82 3.10
N TYR A 10 16.29 2.14 2.62
CA TYR A 10 15.55 3.32 3.09
C TYR A 10 15.02 3.20 4.53
N TYR A 11 15.00 1.99 5.10
CA TYR A 11 14.73 1.81 6.53
C TYR A 11 15.93 2.12 7.42
N ALA A 12 17.13 2.29 6.85
CA ALA A 12 18.36 2.44 7.63
C ALA A 12 18.33 3.53 8.71
N PRO A 13 17.83 4.76 8.44
CA PRO A 13 17.70 5.79 9.47
C PRO A 13 16.59 5.50 10.49
N TYR A 14 15.66 4.59 10.19
CA TYR A 14 14.46 4.33 10.99
C TYR A 14 14.43 2.96 11.67
N LYS A 15 15.54 2.20 11.64
CA LYS A 15 15.60 0.81 12.17
C LYS A 15 15.13 0.69 13.62
N THR A 16 15.48 1.65 14.47
CA THR A 16 15.08 1.61 15.89
C THR A 16 13.57 1.67 16.06
N VAL A 17 12.91 2.60 15.36
CA VAL A 17 11.44 2.73 15.38
C VAL A 17 10.80 1.46 14.83
N PHE A 18 11.30 0.97 13.69
CA PHE A 18 10.83 -0.27 13.08
C PHE A 18 10.90 -1.49 14.01
N PHE A 19 12.02 -1.68 14.72
CA PHE A 19 12.15 -2.81 15.65
C PHE A 19 11.26 -2.67 16.88
N ILE A 20 11.12 -1.47 17.45
CA ILE A 20 10.21 -1.24 18.58
C ILE A 20 8.76 -1.46 18.15
N ASP A 21 8.40 -1.01 16.96
CA ASP A 21 7.10 -1.24 16.33
C ASP A 21 6.77 -2.73 16.23
N LEU A 22 7.68 -3.54 15.67
CA LEU A 22 7.51 -4.99 15.61
C LEU A 22 7.44 -5.67 16.99
N ILE A 23 8.17 -5.17 18.00
CA ILE A 23 8.08 -5.67 19.37
C ILE A 23 6.69 -5.37 19.98
N CYS A 24 6.18 -4.16 19.78
CA CYS A 24 4.83 -3.80 20.19
C CYS A 24 3.76 -4.63 19.45
N ALA A 25 3.91 -4.84 18.15
CA ALA A 25 3.06 -5.72 17.34
C ALA A 25 3.08 -7.18 17.84
N ALA A 26 4.25 -7.66 18.27
CA ALA A 26 4.40 -8.97 18.89
C ALA A 26 3.62 -9.05 20.21
N PHE A 27 3.78 -8.06 21.08
CA PHE A 27 3.06 -8.01 22.36
C PHE A 27 1.53 -8.00 22.15
N ILE A 28 1.05 -7.20 21.20
CA ILE A 28 -0.39 -7.14 20.85
C ILE A 28 -0.88 -8.53 20.42
N SER A 29 -0.14 -9.19 19.53
CA SER A 29 -0.51 -10.51 19.02
C SER A 29 -0.46 -11.59 20.11
N LEU A 30 0.53 -11.53 21.00
CA LEU A 30 0.65 -12.46 22.13
C LEU A 30 -0.46 -12.25 23.15
N ALA A 31 -0.84 -11.00 23.47
CA ALA A 31 -1.94 -10.70 24.37
C ALA A 31 -3.28 -11.24 23.83
N ASP A 32 -3.53 -11.08 22.53
CA ASP A 32 -4.72 -11.64 21.87
C ASP A 32 -4.74 -13.18 21.94
N LEU A 33 -3.59 -13.83 21.72
CA LEU A 33 -3.48 -15.29 21.78
C LEU A 33 -3.51 -15.85 23.21
N ALA A 34 -3.08 -15.05 24.19
CA ALA A 34 -3.06 -15.43 25.60
C ALA A 34 -4.46 -15.49 26.20
N TYR A 35 -5.37 -14.59 25.80
CA TYR A 35 -6.70 -14.51 26.39
C TYR A 35 -7.49 -15.83 26.33
N PRO A 36 -7.62 -16.53 25.18
CA PRO A 36 -8.28 -17.83 25.14
C PRO A 36 -7.60 -18.87 26.04
N GLN A 37 -6.27 -18.90 26.16
CA GLN A 37 -5.59 -19.83 27.07
C GLN A 37 -5.83 -19.50 28.54
N ILE A 38 -5.83 -18.23 28.90
CA ILE A 38 -6.15 -17.78 30.27
C ILE A 38 -7.58 -18.23 30.59
N LEU A 39 -8.54 -17.94 29.70
CA LEU A 39 -9.93 -18.34 29.89
C LEU A 39 -10.07 -19.87 30.01
N ARG A 40 -9.41 -20.63 29.13
CA ARG A 40 -9.40 -22.10 29.19
C ARG A 40 -8.89 -22.62 30.53
N THR A 41 -7.77 -22.07 30.99
CA THR A 41 -7.14 -22.47 32.25
C THR A 41 -8.06 -22.15 33.42
N MET A 42 -8.67 -20.97 33.44
CA MET A 42 -9.60 -20.57 34.49
C MET A 42 -10.86 -21.45 34.51
N THR A 43 -11.44 -21.74 33.35
CA THR A 43 -12.62 -22.62 33.22
C THR A 43 -12.34 -24.04 33.72
N ASN A 44 -11.15 -24.59 33.45
CA ASN A 44 -10.83 -25.96 33.83
C ASN A 44 -10.28 -26.09 35.27
N THR A 45 -9.83 -25.01 35.91
CA THR A 45 -9.12 -25.08 37.21
C THR A 45 -9.66 -24.18 38.30
N LEU A 46 -9.91 -22.90 38.03
CA LEU A 46 -10.33 -21.93 39.06
C LEU A 46 -11.84 -21.94 39.24
N PHE A 47 -12.58 -21.93 38.13
CA PHE A 47 -14.05 -21.87 38.13
C PHE A 47 -14.72 -23.19 38.51
N THR A 48 -13.94 -24.25 38.72
CA THR A 48 -14.40 -25.53 39.28
C THR A 48 -14.22 -25.62 40.80
N LYS A 49 -13.64 -24.59 41.45
CA LYS A 49 -13.44 -24.52 42.91
C LYS A 49 -14.63 -23.86 43.62
N ASP A 50 -14.60 -23.89 44.95
CA ASP A 50 -15.61 -23.23 45.80
C ASP A 50 -15.65 -21.71 45.62
N SER A 51 -16.81 -21.13 45.93
CA SER A 51 -17.09 -19.69 45.75
C SER A 51 -16.06 -18.76 46.40
N ALA A 52 -15.59 -19.09 47.61
CA ALA A 52 -14.59 -18.31 48.32
C ALA A 52 -13.24 -18.29 47.59
N ALA A 53 -12.82 -19.42 47.02
CA ALA A 53 -11.57 -19.50 46.25
C ALA A 53 -11.66 -18.67 44.96
N ILE A 54 -12.79 -18.73 44.25
CA ILE A 54 -13.04 -17.92 43.05
C ILE A 54 -12.98 -16.43 43.40
N LEU A 55 -13.74 -16.00 44.42
CA LEU A 55 -13.81 -14.59 44.83
C LEU A 55 -12.45 -14.04 45.27
N SER A 56 -11.61 -14.87 45.92
CA SER A 56 -10.26 -14.46 46.33
C SER A 56 -9.29 -14.26 45.16
N ALA A 57 -9.46 -14.99 44.06
CA ALA A 57 -8.58 -14.94 42.90
C ALA A 57 -9.01 -13.88 41.86
N LEU A 58 -10.28 -13.48 41.85
CA LEU A 58 -10.82 -12.50 40.90
C LEU A 58 -10.09 -11.15 40.91
N PRO A 59 -9.73 -10.53 42.05
CA PRO A 59 -9.00 -9.26 42.05
C PRO A 59 -7.63 -9.35 41.36
N ILE A 60 -6.91 -10.47 41.56
CA ILE A 60 -5.59 -10.70 40.95
C ILE A 60 -5.74 -10.90 39.44
N LEU A 61 -6.74 -11.67 39.01
CA LEU A 61 -7.05 -11.85 37.58
C LEU A 61 -7.47 -10.54 36.92
N ALA A 62 -8.32 -9.76 37.57
CA ALA A 62 -8.76 -8.45 37.09
C ALA A 62 -7.56 -7.50 36.95
N ALA A 63 -6.69 -7.43 37.96
CA ALA A 63 -5.48 -6.62 37.91
C ALA A 63 -4.53 -7.09 36.80
N GLY A 64 -4.31 -8.40 36.65
CA GLY A 64 -3.45 -8.96 35.61
C GLY A 64 -3.96 -8.67 34.20
N LEU A 65 -5.25 -8.89 33.94
CA LEU A 65 -5.87 -8.59 32.65
C LEU A 65 -5.90 -7.08 32.38
N LEU A 66 -6.19 -6.26 33.39
CA LEU A 66 -6.18 -4.81 33.24
C LEU A 66 -4.78 -4.32 32.84
N VAL A 67 -3.73 -4.77 33.53
CA VAL A 67 -2.34 -4.44 33.18
C VAL A 67 -2.00 -4.91 31.77
N MET A 68 -2.36 -6.14 31.40
CA MET A 68 -2.15 -6.67 30.06
C MET A 68 -2.81 -5.80 28.99
N TYR A 69 -4.07 -5.40 29.19
CA TYR A 69 -4.80 -4.57 28.23
C TYR A 69 -4.34 -3.11 28.20
N VAL A 70 -3.89 -2.55 29.32
CA VAL A 70 -3.25 -1.23 29.34
C VAL A 70 -1.97 -1.25 28.52
N ILE A 71 -1.10 -2.25 28.73
CA ILE A 71 0.12 -2.38 27.93
C ILE A 71 -0.23 -2.63 26.46
N GLN A 72 -1.21 -3.49 26.16
CA GLN A 72 -1.65 -3.75 24.79
C GLN A 72 -2.15 -2.47 24.10
N SER A 73 -2.92 -1.64 24.81
CA SER A 73 -3.41 -0.35 24.31
C SER A 73 -2.26 0.63 24.02
N LEU A 74 -1.29 0.72 24.92
CA LEU A 74 -0.08 1.55 24.72
C LEU A 74 0.75 1.07 23.53
N CYS A 75 0.94 -0.25 23.39
CA CYS A 75 1.59 -0.84 22.23
C CYS A 75 0.81 -0.52 20.94
N LYS A 76 -0.52 -0.65 20.96
CA LYS A 76 -1.34 -0.35 19.78
C LYS A 76 -1.29 1.13 19.40
N TYR A 77 -1.25 2.02 20.38
CA TYR A 77 -1.04 3.45 20.14
C TYR A 77 0.34 3.70 19.53
N TYR A 78 1.40 3.13 20.10
CA TYR A 78 2.76 3.27 19.57
C TYR A 78 2.82 2.81 18.11
N VAL A 79 2.32 1.62 17.83
CA VAL A 79 2.33 1.05 16.48
C VAL A 79 1.54 1.92 15.50
N SER A 80 0.33 2.33 15.90
CA SER A 80 -0.51 3.18 15.07
C SER A 80 0.09 4.56 14.83
N TYR A 81 0.77 5.16 15.79
CA TYR A 81 1.31 6.51 15.64
C TYR A 81 2.72 6.51 15.07
N GLN A 82 3.66 5.81 15.71
CA GLN A 82 5.07 5.79 15.32
C GLN A 82 5.30 5.02 14.00
N GLY A 83 4.51 3.97 13.74
CA GLY A 83 4.54 3.28 12.45
C GLY A 83 4.19 4.22 11.29
N HIS A 84 3.09 4.97 11.39
CA HIS A 84 2.71 5.95 10.35
C HIS A 84 3.68 7.12 10.27
N MET A 85 4.17 7.62 11.40
CA MET A 85 5.17 8.70 11.42
C MET A 85 6.48 8.26 10.76
N MET A 86 6.92 7.00 10.96
CA MET A 86 8.04 6.43 10.22
C MET A 86 7.79 6.46 8.71
N GLY A 87 6.61 6.01 8.26
CA GLY A 87 6.22 6.09 6.85
C GLY A 87 6.27 7.52 6.30
N ALA A 88 5.71 8.49 7.03
CA ALA A 88 5.72 9.90 6.65
C ALA A 88 7.14 10.50 6.59
N HIS A 89 8.04 10.09 7.49
CA HIS A 89 9.44 10.51 7.45
C HIS A 89 10.18 9.92 6.25
N MET A 90 9.95 8.64 5.93
CA MET A 90 10.49 8.02 4.71
C MET A 90 9.98 8.74 3.46
N GLU A 91 8.67 9.05 3.40
CA GLU A 91 8.07 9.79 2.30
C GLU A 91 8.70 11.16 2.12
N ARG A 92 8.88 11.92 3.21
CA ARG A 92 9.54 13.23 3.21
C ARG A 92 10.94 13.15 2.61
N ASP A 93 11.74 12.19 3.07
CA ASP A 93 13.14 12.07 2.63
C ASP A 93 13.22 11.65 1.16
N MET A 94 12.37 10.73 0.72
CA MET A 94 12.29 10.33 -0.69
C MET A 94 11.80 11.47 -1.58
N ARG A 95 10.84 12.29 -1.11
CA ARG A 95 10.37 13.49 -1.83
C ARG A 95 11.50 14.49 -2.03
N GLN A 96 12.27 14.76 -0.98
CA GLN A 96 13.43 15.66 -1.07
C GLN A 96 14.46 15.12 -2.07
N GLN A 97 14.83 13.84 -1.97
CA GLN A 97 15.79 13.23 -2.90
C GLN A 97 15.33 13.29 -4.35
N LEU A 98 14.06 12.99 -4.62
CA LEU A 98 13.51 13.02 -5.97
C LEU A 98 13.46 14.46 -6.51
N PHE A 99 13.09 15.42 -5.68
CA PHE A 99 13.04 16.83 -6.06
C PHE A 99 14.43 17.37 -6.39
N ASP A 100 15.40 17.16 -5.51
CA ASP A 100 16.80 17.58 -5.70
C ASP A 100 17.41 16.92 -6.95
N HIS A 101 16.98 15.69 -7.27
CA HIS A 101 17.41 15.01 -8.47
C HIS A 101 16.75 15.60 -9.72
N TYR A 102 15.45 15.93 -9.67
CA TYR A 102 14.78 16.61 -10.77
C TYR A 102 15.49 17.91 -11.15
N GLU A 103 15.87 18.76 -10.19
CA GLU A 103 16.56 20.03 -10.47
C GLU A 103 17.91 19.88 -11.20
N LYS A 104 18.48 18.66 -11.24
CA LYS A 104 19.75 18.37 -11.92
C LYS A 104 19.58 17.83 -13.34
N LEU A 105 18.37 17.44 -13.74
CA LEU A 105 18.14 16.84 -15.05
C LEU A 105 18.16 17.89 -16.18
N SER A 106 18.58 17.46 -17.38
CA SER A 106 18.68 18.33 -18.56
C SER A 106 17.31 18.74 -19.09
N PHE A 107 17.24 19.84 -19.86
CA PHE A 107 16.01 20.25 -20.57
C PHE A 107 15.44 19.14 -21.46
N SER A 108 16.29 18.28 -22.03
CA SER A 108 15.84 17.15 -22.87
C SER A 108 15.01 16.14 -22.08
N TYR A 109 15.32 15.94 -20.79
CA TYR A 109 14.49 15.10 -19.92
C TYR A 109 13.07 15.66 -19.79
N TYR A 110 12.92 16.97 -19.58
CA TYR A 110 11.63 17.63 -19.43
C TYR A 110 10.82 17.70 -20.73
N SER A 111 11.48 17.79 -21.88
CA SER A 111 10.81 17.71 -23.18
C SER A 111 10.21 16.32 -23.45
N ARG A 112 10.88 15.26 -22.96
CA ARG A 112 10.45 13.86 -23.14
C ARG A 112 9.52 13.34 -22.04
N ASN A 113 9.50 13.99 -20.88
CA ASN A 113 8.72 13.56 -19.72
C ASN A 113 7.63 14.57 -19.37
N ASN A 114 6.38 14.09 -19.30
CA ASN A 114 5.25 14.93 -18.94
C ASN A 114 5.33 15.36 -17.46
N SER A 115 5.18 16.67 -17.20
CA SER A 115 5.23 17.25 -15.85
C SER A 115 4.18 16.66 -14.89
N GLY A 116 3.00 16.27 -15.39
CA GLY A 116 1.98 15.57 -14.61
C GLY A 116 2.42 14.16 -14.18
N GLN A 117 3.15 13.43 -15.03
CA GLN A 117 3.72 12.13 -14.65
C GLN A 117 4.83 12.29 -13.59
N MET A 118 5.65 13.34 -13.70
CA MET A 118 6.67 13.66 -12.70
C MET A 118 6.03 14.00 -11.34
N MET A 119 4.98 14.83 -11.35
CA MET A 119 4.18 15.13 -10.15
C MET A 119 3.54 13.87 -9.55
N SER A 120 3.02 12.97 -10.38
CA SER A 120 2.44 11.70 -9.91
C SER A 120 3.47 10.83 -9.19
N LYS A 121 4.71 10.77 -9.69
CA LYS A 121 5.80 10.04 -9.02
C LYS A 121 6.11 10.65 -7.66
N LEU A 122 6.19 11.98 -7.57
CA LEU A 122 6.53 12.68 -6.33
C LEU A 122 5.42 12.63 -5.26
N VAL A 123 4.16 12.57 -5.67
CA VAL A 123 3.01 12.59 -4.74
C VAL A 123 2.43 11.20 -4.53
N SER A 124 1.88 10.57 -5.58
CA SER A 124 1.12 9.32 -5.45
C SER A 124 2.03 8.12 -5.23
N ASP A 125 3.11 8.00 -5.99
CA ASP A 125 3.97 6.82 -5.89
C ASP A 125 4.71 6.80 -4.56
N LEU A 126 5.26 7.95 -4.11
CA LEU A 126 5.93 8.06 -2.81
C LEU A 126 4.99 7.79 -1.63
N PHE A 127 3.71 8.19 -1.73
CA PHE A 127 2.70 7.82 -0.76
C PHE A 127 2.47 6.29 -0.72
N ASP A 128 2.25 5.64 -1.87
CA ASP A 128 2.06 4.18 -1.95
C ASP A 128 3.29 3.41 -1.42
N ILE A 129 4.50 3.92 -1.67
CA ILE A 129 5.75 3.36 -1.14
C ILE A 129 5.78 3.46 0.39
N ALA A 130 5.44 4.62 0.95
CA ALA A 130 5.45 4.87 2.38
C ALA A 130 4.36 4.06 3.13
N GLU A 131 3.17 3.95 2.55
CA GLU A 131 2.08 3.10 3.03
C GLU A 131 2.54 1.64 3.13
N PHE A 132 3.09 1.11 2.04
CA PHE A 132 3.64 -0.24 2.04
C PHE A 132 4.79 -0.40 3.05
N ALA A 133 5.64 0.62 3.21
CA ALA A 133 6.81 0.53 4.06
C ALA A 133 6.47 0.33 5.55
N HIS A 134 5.43 0.98 6.05
CA HIS A 134 5.06 0.84 7.46
C HIS A 134 4.04 -0.28 7.68
N HIS A 135 2.93 -0.31 6.93
CA HIS A 135 1.91 -1.34 7.10
C HIS A 135 2.36 -2.72 6.64
N GLY A 136 3.21 -2.81 5.62
CA GLY A 136 3.54 -4.08 4.98
C GLY A 136 4.18 -5.09 5.93
N PRO A 137 5.35 -4.76 6.52
CA PRO A 137 6.02 -5.62 7.48
C PRO A 137 5.20 -5.89 8.75
N GLU A 138 4.54 -4.85 9.29
CA GLU A 138 3.74 -4.93 10.52
C GLU A 138 2.57 -5.91 10.34
N ASN A 139 1.75 -5.71 9.30
CA ASN A 139 0.59 -6.55 9.02
C ASN A 139 0.97 -7.99 8.71
N LEU A 140 2.06 -8.19 7.95
CA LEU A 140 2.58 -9.53 7.69
C LEU A 140 2.99 -10.23 8.99
N PHE A 141 3.72 -9.52 9.85
CA PHE A 141 4.21 -10.06 11.12
C PHE A 141 3.06 -10.42 12.07
N ILE A 142 2.12 -9.49 12.31
CA ILE A 142 0.93 -9.71 13.14
C ILE A 142 0.15 -10.90 12.59
N SER A 143 -0.04 -10.97 11.27
CA SER A 143 -0.85 -12.01 10.66
C SER A 143 -0.21 -13.38 10.80
N VAL A 144 1.09 -13.50 10.55
CA VAL A 144 1.83 -14.76 10.72
C VAL A 144 1.79 -15.21 12.17
N VAL A 145 2.06 -14.31 13.14
CA VAL A 145 2.05 -14.65 14.57
C VAL A 145 0.66 -15.10 15.02
N LYS A 146 -0.40 -14.36 14.67
CA LYS A 146 -1.77 -14.70 15.08
C LYS A 146 -2.26 -15.99 14.44
N ILE A 147 -2.03 -16.19 13.14
CA ILE A 147 -2.46 -17.41 12.45
C ILE A 147 -1.68 -18.62 12.98
N ALA A 148 -0.34 -18.56 12.96
CA ALA A 148 0.49 -19.67 13.42
C ALA A 148 0.27 -19.97 14.91
N GLY A 149 0.25 -18.93 15.76
CA GLY A 149 0.00 -19.07 17.19
C GLY A 149 -1.37 -19.64 17.51
N SER A 150 -2.42 -19.20 16.81
CA SER A 150 -3.76 -19.76 16.98
C SER A 150 -3.78 -21.25 16.63
N PHE A 151 -3.21 -21.63 15.47
CA PHE A 151 -3.17 -23.03 15.08
C PHE A 151 -2.34 -23.89 16.02
N VAL A 152 -1.17 -23.40 16.50
CA VAL A 152 -0.38 -24.10 17.53
C VAL A 152 -1.26 -24.42 18.74
N PHE A 153 -2.00 -23.44 19.28
CA PHE A 153 -2.89 -23.67 20.41
C PHE A 153 -4.07 -24.60 20.08
N LEU A 154 -4.67 -24.48 18.89
CA LEU A 154 -5.73 -25.39 18.46
C LEU A 154 -5.23 -26.84 18.35
N PHE A 155 -4.04 -27.07 17.81
CA PHE A 155 -3.44 -28.41 17.74
C PHE A 155 -3.15 -28.98 19.12
N LEU A 156 -2.67 -28.14 20.06
CA LEU A 156 -2.43 -28.53 21.45
C LEU A 156 -3.73 -28.87 22.20
N ILE A 157 -4.84 -28.18 21.89
CA ILE A 157 -6.15 -28.48 22.49
C ILE A 157 -6.73 -29.76 21.89
N ASN A 158 -6.90 -29.82 20.57
CA ASN A 158 -7.38 -31.02 19.88
C ASN A 158 -6.99 -31.06 18.39
N TRP A 159 -5.92 -31.78 18.06
CA TRP A 159 -5.47 -31.92 16.68
C TRP A 159 -6.52 -32.50 15.72
N ARG A 160 -7.47 -33.34 16.20
CA ARG A 160 -8.51 -33.94 15.35
C ARG A 160 -9.47 -32.89 14.83
N LEU A 161 -9.85 -31.91 15.66
CA LEU A 161 -10.68 -30.78 15.25
C LEU A 161 -9.88 -29.69 14.52
N ALA A 162 -8.58 -29.54 14.84
CA ALA A 162 -7.73 -28.55 14.17
C ALA A 162 -7.51 -28.85 12.68
N LEU A 163 -7.32 -30.13 12.30
CA LEU A 163 -7.11 -30.54 10.90
C LEU A 163 -8.21 -30.09 9.92
N PRO A 164 -9.51 -30.34 10.15
CA PRO A 164 -10.55 -29.87 9.25
C PRO A 164 -10.64 -28.34 9.20
N LEU A 165 -10.29 -27.63 10.29
CA LEU A 165 -10.20 -26.16 10.27
C LEU A 165 -9.04 -25.66 9.42
N VAL A 166 -7.86 -26.30 9.46
CA VAL A 166 -6.76 -25.99 8.54
C VAL A 166 -7.21 -26.14 7.09
N ALA A 167 -7.89 -27.23 6.76
CA ALA A 167 -8.40 -27.47 5.41
C ALA A 167 -9.37 -26.35 4.97
N LEU A 168 -10.31 -25.95 5.84
CA LEU A 168 -11.23 -24.84 5.56
C LEU A 168 -10.49 -23.51 5.36
N VAL A 169 -9.51 -23.21 6.20
CA VAL A 169 -8.70 -21.97 6.09
C VAL A 169 -7.89 -21.95 4.80
N LEU A 170 -7.29 -23.06 4.40
CA LEU A 170 -6.57 -23.15 3.12
C LEU A 170 -7.52 -22.95 1.92
N CYS A 171 -8.71 -23.55 1.95
CA CYS A 171 -9.73 -23.33 0.94
C CYS A 171 -10.18 -21.86 0.89
N MET A 172 -10.42 -21.24 2.06
CA MET A 172 -10.77 -19.82 2.18
C MET A 172 -9.66 -18.93 1.61
N PHE A 173 -8.40 -19.16 1.98
CA PHE A 173 -7.26 -18.38 1.50
C PHE A 173 -7.13 -18.44 -0.03
N LEU A 174 -7.22 -19.64 -0.63
CA LEU A 174 -7.16 -19.83 -2.07
C LEU A 174 -8.34 -19.17 -2.81
N PHE A 175 -9.52 -19.18 -2.21
CA PHE A 175 -10.70 -18.52 -2.76
C PHE A 175 -10.56 -17.00 -2.69
N SER A 176 -10.20 -16.47 -1.52
CA SER A 176 -10.05 -15.03 -1.26
C SER A 176 -8.93 -14.42 -2.10
N PHE A 177 -7.82 -15.14 -2.30
CA PHE A 177 -6.76 -14.71 -3.21
C PHE A 177 -7.25 -14.53 -4.65
N ARG A 178 -7.98 -15.52 -5.20
CA ARG A 178 -8.54 -15.42 -6.56
C ARG A 178 -9.58 -14.31 -6.69
N GLN A 179 -10.44 -14.14 -5.68
CA GLN A 179 -11.43 -13.08 -5.69
C GLN A 179 -10.80 -11.69 -5.59
N ASN A 180 -9.70 -11.54 -4.85
CA ASN A 180 -8.99 -10.27 -4.75
C ASN A 180 -8.42 -9.82 -6.11
N GLN A 181 -7.86 -10.75 -6.90
CA GLN A 181 -7.40 -10.44 -8.26
C GLN A 181 -8.54 -9.91 -9.13
N ARG A 182 -9.70 -10.56 -9.11
CA ARG A 182 -10.89 -10.12 -9.85
C ARG A 182 -11.40 -8.77 -9.34
N MET A 183 -11.33 -8.53 -8.04
CA MET A 183 -11.69 -7.25 -7.43
C MET A 183 -10.84 -6.12 -8.00
N GLN A 184 -9.52 -6.31 -8.04
CA GLN A 184 -8.57 -5.34 -8.58
C GLN A 184 -8.85 -5.01 -10.05
N GLU A 185 -9.16 -6.01 -10.87
CA GLU A 185 -9.55 -5.80 -12.27
C GLU A 185 -10.77 -4.89 -12.40
N THR A 186 -11.83 -5.16 -11.63
CA THR A 186 -13.04 -4.32 -11.64
C THR A 186 -12.81 -2.92 -11.06
N PHE A 187 -11.93 -2.78 -10.06
CA PHE A 187 -11.53 -1.46 -9.53
C PHE A 187 -10.78 -0.64 -10.58
N MET A 188 -9.86 -1.28 -11.31
CA MET A 188 -9.10 -0.66 -12.39
C MET A 188 -10.03 -0.21 -13.53
N GLU A 189 -10.97 -1.07 -13.94
CA GLU A 189 -11.97 -0.71 -14.94
C GLU A 189 -12.82 0.48 -14.47
N ASN A 190 -13.26 0.46 -13.22
CA ASN A 190 -14.03 1.56 -12.62
C ASN A 190 -13.22 2.87 -12.58
N ARG A 191 -11.91 2.80 -12.30
CA ARG A 191 -10.99 3.95 -12.34
C ARG A 191 -10.83 4.50 -13.75
N ARG A 192 -10.78 3.65 -14.77
CA ARG A 192 -10.78 4.07 -16.19
C ARG A 192 -12.09 4.77 -16.56
N LYS A 193 -13.24 4.18 -16.20
CA LYS A 193 -14.56 4.76 -16.52
C LYS A 193 -14.84 6.10 -15.85
N ILE A 194 -14.38 6.33 -14.61
CA ILE A 194 -14.46 7.66 -14.01
C ILE A 194 -13.51 8.66 -14.71
N GLY A 195 -12.36 8.18 -15.21
CA GLY A 195 -11.49 8.97 -16.09
C GLY A 195 -12.23 9.43 -17.34
N ASP A 196 -12.93 8.53 -18.03
CA ASP A 196 -13.73 8.87 -19.22
C ASP A 196 -14.81 9.94 -18.92
N VAL A 197 -15.47 9.85 -17.76
CA VAL A 197 -16.44 10.85 -17.30
C VAL A 197 -15.77 12.21 -17.07
N ASN A 198 -14.63 12.23 -16.39
CA ASN A 198 -13.89 13.46 -16.12
C ASN A 198 -13.38 14.12 -17.41
N SER A 199 -12.85 13.35 -18.34
CA SER A 199 -12.40 13.84 -19.65
C SER A 199 -13.57 14.43 -20.44
N SER A 200 -14.70 13.73 -20.50
CA SER A 200 -15.90 14.25 -21.18
C SER A 200 -16.38 15.56 -20.56
N LEU A 201 -16.35 15.68 -19.23
CA LEU A 201 -16.74 16.89 -18.53
C LEU A 201 -15.77 18.04 -18.83
N GLN A 202 -14.47 17.77 -18.80
CA GLN A 202 -13.43 18.75 -19.10
C GLN A 202 -13.55 19.28 -20.53
N ASP A 203 -13.75 18.41 -21.53
CA ASP A 203 -13.96 18.80 -22.93
C ASP A 203 -15.16 19.75 -23.07
N THR A 204 -16.31 19.39 -22.49
CA THR A 204 -17.53 20.20 -22.58
C THR A 204 -17.37 21.54 -21.87
N LEU A 205 -16.77 21.57 -20.68
CA LEU A 205 -16.62 22.80 -19.89
C LEU A 205 -15.56 23.74 -20.47
N ALA A 206 -14.43 23.22 -20.95
CA ALA A 206 -13.41 24.02 -21.62
C ALA A 206 -13.94 24.61 -22.95
N GLY A 207 -14.76 23.84 -23.67
CA GLY A 207 -15.41 24.23 -24.92
C GLY A 207 -16.76 24.91 -24.78
N ILE A 208 -17.19 25.31 -23.58
CA ILE A 208 -18.60 25.68 -23.31
C ILE A 208 -19.14 26.80 -24.21
N ARG A 209 -18.28 27.77 -24.57
CA ARG A 209 -18.64 28.86 -25.49
C ARG A 209 -19.00 28.34 -26.88
N VAL A 210 -18.27 27.35 -27.38
CA VAL A 210 -18.54 26.71 -28.67
C VAL A 210 -19.84 25.90 -28.58
N VAL A 211 -20.01 25.10 -27.52
CA VAL A 211 -21.23 24.31 -27.31
C VAL A 211 -22.48 25.20 -27.34
N GLN A 212 -22.47 26.32 -26.61
CA GLN A 212 -23.60 27.27 -26.54
C GLN A 212 -23.79 28.06 -27.84
N SER A 213 -22.69 28.45 -28.50
CA SER A 213 -22.77 29.22 -29.76
C SER A 213 -23.39 28.42 -30.91
N PHE A 214 -23.28 27.09 -30.87
CA PHE A 214 -23.88 26.18 -31.84
C PHE A 214 -25.14 25.46 -31.31
N ALA A 215 -25.65 25.81 -30.13
CA ALA A 215 -26.80 25.17 -29.48
C ALA A 215 -26.70 23.62 -29.40
N ASN A 216 -25.50 23.11 -29.09
CA ASN A 216 -25.18 21.67 -29.08
C ASN A 216 -25.32 21.03 -27.68
N GLU A 217 -26.03 21.65 -26.74
CA GLU A 217 -26.12 21.19 -25.35
C GLU A 217 -26.69 19.78 -25.22
N GLU A 218 -27.68 19.41 -26.04
CA GLU A 218 -28.27 18.07 -26.02
C GLU A 218 -27.29 16.99 -26.54
N ILE A 219 -26.41 17.33 -27.50
CA ILE A 219 -25.37 16.42 -28.00
C ILE A 219 -24.37 16.12 -26.88
N GLU A 220 -23.88 17.16 -26.20
CA GLU A 220 -22.94 17.01 -25.08
C GLU A 220 -23.60 16.30 -23.89
N ARG A 221 -24.89 16.56 -23.63
CA ARG A 221 -25.67 15.86 -22.59
C ARG A 221 -25.77 14.36 -22.87
N GLU A 222 -26.02 13.96 -24.11
CA GLU A 222 -26.08 12.56 -24.50
C GLU A 222 -24.71 11.88 -24.41
N LYS A 223 -23.63 12.57 -24.83
CA LYS A 223 -22.24 12.11 -24.65
C LYS A 223 -21.91 11.86 -23.18
N PHE A 224 -22.25 12.81 -22.30
CA PHE A 224 -22.08 12.67 -20.85
C PHE A 224 -22.94 11.54 -20.28
N ARG A 225 -24.21 11.41 -20.71
CA ARG A 225 -25.10 10.33 -20.27
C ARG A 225 -24.50 8.96 -20.58
N LYS A 226 -23.92 8.79 -21.76
CA LYS A 226 -23.27 7.53 -22.18
C LYS A 226 -22.05 7.18 -21.32
N SER A 227 -21.14 8.14 -21.08
CA SER A 227 -19.96 7.91 -20.24
C SER A 227 -20.35 7.65 -18.78
N ASN A 228 -21.30 8.42 -18.24
CA ASN A 228 -21.80 8.24 -16.87
C ASN A 228 -22.52 6.90 -16.68
N HIS A 229 -23.29 6.44 -17.69
CA HIS A 229 -23.92 5.13 -17.63
C HIS A 229 -22.90 3.98 -17.71
N ALA A 230 -21.85 4.10 -18.53
CA ALA A 230 -20.76 3.13 -18.57
C ALA A 230 -20.02 3.04 -17.22
N PHE A 231 -19.81 4.18 -16.55
CA PHE A 231 -19.30 4.22 -15.17
C PHE A 231 -20.22 3.47 -14.19
N LEU A 232 -21.54 3.67 -14.26
CA LEU A 232 -22.50 2.95 -13.42
C LEU A 232 -22.42 1.42 -13.63
N ILE A 233 -22.31 0.95 -14.88
CA ILE A 233 -22.16 -0.48 -15.20
C ILE A 233 -20.87 -1.03 -14.58
N SER A 234 -19.76 -0.30 -14.71
CA SER A 234 -18.49 -0.71 -14.11
C SER A 234 -18.56 -0.74 -12.57
N LYS A 235 -19.22 0.24 -11.95
CA LYS A 235 -19.50 0.23 -10.50
C LYS A 235 -20.33 -0.97 -10.07
N LYS A 236 -21.36 -1.34 -10.84
CA LYS A 236 -22.17 -2.54 -10.58
C LYS A 236 -21.30 -3.80 -10.58
N ASN A 237 -20.39 -3.95 -11.54
CA ASN A 237 -19.48 -5.09 -11.61
C ASN A 237 -18.53 -5.14 -10.40
N ASN A 238 -17.98 -3.98 -10.00
CA ASN A 238 -17.15 -3.86 -8.81
C ASN A 238 -17.91 -4.26 -7.53
N TYR A 239 -19.14 -3.78 -7.34
CA TYR A 239 -19.96 -4.15 -6.18
C TYR A 239 -20.43 -5.61 -6.20
N ASN A 240 -20.68 -6.21 -7.37
CA ASN A 240 -20.94 -7.64 -7.46
C ASN A 240 -19.73 -8.47 -6.99
N CYS A 241 -18.52 -8.06 -7.36
CA CYS A 241 -17.30 -8.71 -6.90
C CYS A 241 -17.12 -8.53 -5.39
N MET A 242 -17.30 -7.31 -4.87
CA MET A 242 -17.26 -6.98 -3.44
C MET A 242 -18.26 -7.80 -2.61
N GLY A 243 -19.52 -7.84 -3.05
CA GLY A 243 -20.57 -8.62 -2.41
C GLY A 243 -20.24 -10.12 -2.39
N SER A 244 -19.71 -10.66 -3.48
CA SER A 244 -19.26 -12.06 -3.55
C SER A 244 -18.09 -12.33 -2.58
N PHE A 245 -17.08 -11.46 -2.52
CA PHE A 245 -15.95 -11.61 -1.60
C PHE A 245 -16.40 -11.58 -0.14
N MET A 246 -17.21 -10.60 0.24
CA MET A 246 -17.75 -10.48 1.60
C MET A 246 -18.66 -11.67 1.95
N GLY A 247 -19.54 -12.08 1.05
CA GLY A 247 -20.47 -13.20 1.25
C GLY A 247 -19.74 -14.53 1.46
N TRP A 248 -18.74 -14.84 0.63
CA TRP A 248 -17.96 -16.07 0.77
C TRP A 248 -17.06 -16.07 2.01
N ASN A 249 -16.43 -14.95 2.35
CA ASN A 249 -15.67 -14.85 3.60
C ASN A 249 -16.55 -15.12 4.83
N LEU A 250 -17.77 -14.55 4.85
CA LEU A 250 -18.74 -14.80 5.92
C LEU A 250 -19.20 -16.26 5.93
N PHE A 251 -19.41 -16.87 4.76
CA PHE A 251 -19.74 -18.30 4.65
C PHE A 251 -18.63 -19.20 5.22
N PHE A 252 -17.36 -18.95 4.89
CA PHE A 252 -16.23 -19.70 5.44
C PHE A 252 -16.12 -19.53 6.96
N GLN A 253 -16.34 -18.31 7.47
CA GLN A 253 -16.43 -18.08 8.92
C GLN A 253 -17.53 -18.93 9.56
N GLY A 254 -18.72 -18.91 8.97
CA GLY A 254 -19.85 -19.73 9.42
C GLY A 254 -19.55 -21.23 9.38
N MET A 255 -18.85 -21.71 8.35
CA MET A 255 -18.40 -23.10 8.26
C MET A 255 -17.41 -23.48 9.36
N MET A 256 -16.47 -22.59 9.71
CA MET A 256 -15.55 -22.86 10.81
C MET A 256 -16.29 -23.00 12.15
N TYR A 257 -17.29 -22.16 12.41
CA TYR A 257 -18.15 -22.31 13.59
C TYR A 257 -19.02 -23.57 13.53
N LEU A 258 -19.59 -23.90 12.37
CA LEU A 258 -20.38 -25.13 12.19
C LEU A 258 -19.53 -26.38 12.44
N VAL A 259 -18.34 -26.47 11.85
CA VAL A 259 -17.42 -27.60 12.05
C VAL A 259 -17.01 -27.69 13.51
N THR A 260 -16.68 -26.55 14.14
CA THR A 260 -16.34 -26.50 15.56
C THR A 260 -17.46 -27.07 16.41
N LEU A 261 -18.71 -26.65 16.18
CA LEU A 261 -19.85 -27.07 17.00
C LEU A 261 -20.27 -28.53 16.74
N VAL A 262 -20.41 -28.92 15.47
CA VAL A 262 -20.91 -30.25 15.07
C VAL A 262 -19.83 -31.32 15.28
N PHE A 263 -18.63 -31.12 14.71
CA PHE A 263 -17.57 -32.11 14.83
C PHE A 263 -16.93 -32.08 16.22
N GLY A 264 -16.78 -30.90 16.83
CA GLY A 264 -16.35 -30.81 18.23
C GLY A 264 -17.36 -31.44 19.18
N GLY A 265 -18.67 -31.25 18.97
CA GLY A 265 -19.73 -31.95 19.71
C GLY A 265 -19.65 -33.47 19.58
N TYR A 266 -19.36 -33.97 18.37
CA TYR A 266 -19.09 -35.40 18.15
C TYR A 266 -17.86 -35.89 18.93
N LEU A 267 -16.76 -35.13 18.94
CA LEU A 267 -15.55 -35.48 19.70
C LEU A 267 -15.81 -35.49 21.21
N ILE A 268 -16.61 -34.56 21.72
CA ILE A 268 -17.04 -34.54 23.13
C ILE A 268 -17.88 -35.76 23.46
N ALA A 269 -18.85 -36.12 22.61
CA ALA A 269 -19.68 -37.31 22.80
C ALA A 269 -18.86 -38.61 22.81
N LYS A 270 -17.69 -38.64 22.15
CA LYS A 270 -16.73 -39.74 22.17
C LYS A 270 -15.71 -39.67 23.31
N GLY A 271 -15.78 -38.66 24.19
CA GLY A 271 -14.83 -38.45 25.29
C GLY A 271 -13.43 -38.01 24.82
N LEU A 272 -13.31 -37.48 23.60
CA LEU A 272 -12.05 -37.07 22.98
C LEU A 272 -11.74 -35.58 23.15
N MET A 273 -12.66 -34.79 23.72
CA MET A 273 -12.55 -33.34 23.88
C MET A 273 -13.43 -32.87 25.04
N ASN A 274 -13.03 -31.81 25.75
CA ASN A 274 -13.85 -31.21 26.80
C ASN A 274 -14.81 -30.17 26.22
N ALA A 275 -16.00 -30.02 26.83
CA ALA A 275 -17.00 -29.06 26.36
C ALA A 275 -16.49 -27.59 26.37
N GLY A 276 -15.71 -27.21 27.40
CA GLY A 276 -15.12 -25.87 27.50
C GLY A 276 -14.14 -25.52 26.38
N ASP A 277 -13.57 -26.53 25.70
CA ASP A 277 -12.62 -26.31 24.61
C ASP A 277 -13.31 -25.74 23.36
N LEU A 278 -14.61 -25.96 23.15
CA LEU A 278 -15.36 -25.39 22.02
C LEU A 278 -15.34 -23.86 22.01
N ALA A 279 -15.47 -23.23 23.18
CA ALA A 279 -15.42 -21.79 23.32
C ALA A 279 -14.05 -21.24 22.90
N MET A 280 -12.97 -21.98 23.20
CA MET A 280 -11.61 -21.59 22.85
C MET A 280 -11.38 -21.66 21.34
N TYR A 281 -11.92 -22.68 20.68
CA TYR A 281 -11.92 -22.76 19.22
C TYR A 281 -12.63 -21.57 18.57
N ALA A 282 -13.81 -21.20 19.07
CA ALA A 282 -14.55 -20.05 18.58
C ALA A 282 -13.76 -18.74 18.74
N LEU A 283 -13.09 -18.55 19.89
CA LEU A 283 -12.25 -17.37 20.13
C LEU A 283 -11.04 -17.33 19.19
N TYR A 284 -10.35 -18.45 18.99
CA TYR A 284 -9.23 -18.51 18.05
C TYR A 284 -9.66 -18.27 16.60
N ILE A 285 -10.81 -18.78 16.17
CA ILE A 285 -11.39 -18.45 14.86
C ILE A 285 -11.54 -16.94 14.71
N GLY A 286 -12.07 -16.25 15.73
CA GLY A 286 -12.15 -14.78 15.72
C GLY A 286 -10.79 -14.09 15.61
N ILE A 287 -9.74 -14.64 16.23
CA ILE A 287 -8.39 -14.06 16.21
C ILE A 287 -7.71 -14.21 14.85
N PHE A 288 -7.77 -15.38 14.22
CA PHE A 288 -7.02 -15.63 12.98
C PHE A 288 -7.78 -15.23 11.71
N ILE A 289 -9.10 -15.01 11.76
CA ILE A 289 -9.86 -14.68 10.54
C ILE A 289 -9.56 -13.28 9.99
N SER A 290 -9.38 -12.29 10.86
CA SER A 290 -9.03 -10.92 10.47
C SER A 290 -7.64 -10.85 9.81
N PRO A 291 -6.58 -11.44 10.37
CA PRO A 291 -5.29 -11.62 9.70
C PRO A 291 -5.35 -12.16 8.27
N ILE A 292 -6.22 -13.15 8.00
CA ILE A 292 -6.35 -13.72 6.65
C ILE A 292 -6.83 -12.65 5.66
N GLN A 293 -7.76 -11.79 6.06
CA GLN A 293 -8.26 -10.70 5.22
C GLN A 293 -7.18 -9.64 5.00
N ILE A 294 -6.45 -9.26 6.05
CA ILE A 294 -5.33 -8.31 5.99
C ILE A 294 -4.25 -8.81 5.03
N LEU A 295 -3.90 -10.10 5.05
CA LEU A 295 -2.91 -10.68 4.13
C LEU A 295 -3.34 -10.59 2.67
N VAL A 296 -4.65 -10.65 2.38
CA VAL A 296 -5.16 -10.50 1.02
C VAL A 296 -5.00 -9.06 0.54
N GLU A 297 -5.31 -8.07 1.39
CA GLU A 297 -5.15 -6.64 1.10
C GLU A 297 -3.66 -6.23 0.98
N LEU A 298 -2.80 -6.84 1.80
CA LEU A 298 -1.36 -6.63 1.80
C LEU A 298 -0.73 -6.87 0.43
N ILE A 299 -1.23 -7.83 -0.34
CA ILE A 299 -0.70 -8.15 -1.68
C ILE A 299 -0.89 -6.96 -2.63
N GLU A 300 -2.03 -6.27 -2.54
CA GLU A 300 -2.29 -5.07 -3.34
C GLU A 300 -1.33 -3.93 -2.96
N MET A 301 -1.25 -3.67 -1.65
CA MET A 301 -0.37 -2.63 -1.10
C MET A 301 1.09 -2.88 -1.51
N MET A 302 1.55 -4.13 -1.41
CA MET A 302 2.89 -4.53 -1.84
C MET A 302 3.11 -4.31 -3.34
N GLN A 303 2.14 -4.65 -4.19
CA GLN A 303 2.25 -4.42 -5.64
C GLN A 303 2.35 -2.93 -5.97
N LYS A 304 1.49 -2.09 -5.37
CA LYS A 304 1.52 -0.63 -5.57
C LYS A 304 2.83 -0.03 -5.06
N GLY A 305 3.21 -0.32 -3.83
CA GLY A 305 4.43 0.18 -3.21
C GLY A 305 5.70 -0.22 -3.99
N LEU A 306 5.83 -1.49 -4.39
CA LEU A 306 6.99 -1.94 -5.18
C LEU A 306 7.01 -1.38 -6.60
N ALA A 307 5.86 -1.24 -7.24
CA ALA A 307 5.77 -0.63 -8.58
C ALA A 307 6.09 0.87 -8.54
N GLY A 308 5.59 1.59 -7.53
CA GLY A 308 5.94 2.98 -7.26
C GLY A 308 7.44 3.11 -6.99
N PHE A 309 8.00 2.25 -6.13
CA PHE A 309 9.43 2.29 -5.79
C PHE A 309 10.31 2.03 -7.01
N ARG A 310 9.88 1.15 -7.92
CA ARG A 310 10.59 0.94 -9.19
C ARG A 310 10.59 2.19 -10.05
N ARG A 311 9.45 2.87 -10.22
CA ARG A 311 9.37 4.13 -10.99
C ARG A 311 10.19 5.25 -10.34
N PHE A 312 10.23 5.31 -9.01
CA PHE A 312 11.12 6.21 -8.28
C PHE A 312 12.59 5.91 -8.59
N LEU A 313 13.01 4.65 -8.51
CA LEU A 313 14.38 4.26 -8.85
C LEU A 313 14.73 4.54 -10.32
N ASP A 314 13.81 4.28 -11.26
CA ASP A 314 14.05 4.56 -12.68
C ASP A 314 14.41 6.04 -12.90
N VAL A 315 13.82 6.95 -12.12
CA VAL A 315 14.20 8.37 -12.13
C VAL A 315 15.55 8.58 -11.44
N MET A 316 15.73 8.10 -10.22
CA MET A 316 16.97 8.30 -9.44
C MET A 316 18.21 7.68 -10.09
N GLU A 317 18.03 6.70 -10.97
CA GLU A 317 19.09 6.04 -11.75
C GLU A 317 19.31 6.71 -13.12
N THR A 318 18.58 7.78 -13.44
CA THR A 318 18.84 8.58 -14.64
C THR A 318 20.06 9.46 -14.41
N GLU A 319 21.10 9.31 -15.24
CA GLU A 319 22.27 10.17 -15.21
C GLU A 319 21.98 11.50 -15.94
N PRO A 320 22.35 12.66 -15.36
CA PRO A 320 22.23 13.95 -16.06
C PRO A 320 23.07 13.96 -17.34
N GLU A 321 22.49 14.40 -18.46
CA GLU A 321 23.22 14.50 -19.74
C GLU A 321 24.30 15.61 -19.73
N ILE A 322 24.15 16.58 -18.82
CA ILE A 322 25.07 17.72 -18.69
C ILE A 322 25.68 17.63 -17.29
N GLU A 323 26.97 17.30 -17.25
CA GLU A 323 27.75 17.23 -16.02
C GLU A 323 28.95 18.18 -16.09
N ASP A 324 29.31 18.75 -14.94
CA ASP A 324 30.56 19.48 -14.82
C ASP A 324 31.75 18.53 -15.00
N ALA A 325 32.79 18.97 -15.71
CA ALA A 325 34.03 18.22 -15.79
C ALA A 325 34.65 18.03 -14.38
N PRO A 326 35.39 16.94 -14.11
CA PRO A 326 35.98 16.69 -12.79
C PRO A 326 36.90 17.82 -12.27
N ASP A 327 37.46 18.62 -13.19
CA ASP A 327 38.33 19.75 -12.93
C ASP A 327 37.66 21.11 -13.20
N ALA A 328 36.33 21.14 -13.35
CA ALA A 328 35.55 22.35 -13.56
C ALA A 328 35.86 23.38 -12.46
N ARG A 329 36.02 24.65 -12.89
CA ARG A 329 36.32 25.76 -12.00
C ARG A 329 35.20 26.79 -12.07
N PRO A 330 34.89 27.47 -10.96
CA PRO A 330 33.97 28.60 -10.98
C PRO A 330 34.41 29.63 -12.02
N LEU A 331 33.47 30.04 -12.88
CA LEU A 331 33.74 31.07 -13.87
C LEU A 331 33.72 32.44 -13.21
N GLU A 332 34.91 33.02 -13.00
CA GLU A 332 35.08 34.35 -12.41
C GLU A 332 35.38 35.41 -13.49
N ASN A 333 35.07 36.69 -13.21
CA ASN A 333 35.38 37.83 -14.09
C ASN A 333 34.76 37.80 -15.51
N VAL A 334 33.52 37.33 -15.64
CA VAL A 334 32.79 37.24 -16.93
C VAL A 334 32.71 38.61 -17.63
N LYS A 335 33.29 38.71 -18.82
CA LYS A 335 33.27 39.94 -19.66
C LYS A 335 32.12 39.97 -20.69
N GLY A 336 31.43 38.86 -20.91
CA GLY A 336 30.29 38.76 -21.83
C GLY A 336 30.67 38.67 -23.31
N ARG A 337 31.89 38.21 -23.64
CA ARG A 337 32.23 37.77 -25.01
C ARG A 337 31.65 36.37 -25.23
N VAL A 338 30.90 36.18 -26.31
CA VAL A 338 30.32 34.87 -26.68
C VAL A 338 30.89 34.46 -28.03
N CYS A 339 31.39 33.22 -28.14
CA CYS A 339 31.94 32.69 -29.37
C CYS A 339 31.39 31.29 -29.63
N TYR A 340 30.84 31.08 -30.82
CA TYR A 340 30.47 29.79 -31.37
C TYR A 340 31.54 29.45 -32.41
N GLU A 341 32.21 28.31 -32.26
CA GLU A 341 33.24 27.83 -33.17
C GLU A 341 32.77 26.51 -33.79
N ASP A 342 32.39 26.54 -35.08
CA ASP A 342 31.94 25.39 -35.86
C ASP A 342 30.83 24.54 -35.17
N VAL A 343 29.83 25.22 -34.60
CA VAL A 343 28.79 24.56 -33.81
C VAL A 343 27.72 23.96 -34.71
N SER A 344 27.46 22.67 -34.52
CA SER A 344 26.30 21.96 -35.09
C SER A 344 25.45 21.39 -33.97
N PHE A 345 24.13 21.40 -34.12
CA PHE A 345 23.20 20.95 -33.09
C PHE A 345 22.01 20.23 -33.72
N HIS A 346 21.62 19.12 -33.11
CA HIS A 346 20.37 18.43 -33.35
C HIS A 346 19.76 18.06 -32.00
N TYR A 347 18.44 17.87 -31.96
CA TYR A 347 17.80 17.34 -30.77
C TYR A 347 18.04 15.82 -30.70
N SER A 348 18.04 15.26 -29.50
CA SER A 348 18.25 13.82 -29.29
C SER A 348 17.17 12.92 -29.92
N ASP A 349 16.08 13.51 -30.40
CA ASP A 349 14.87 12.80 -30.83
C ASP A 349 14.80 12.69 -32.37
N ASP A 350 15.68 13.41 -33.08
CA ASP A 350 15.77 13.48 -34.54
C ASP A 350 17.22 13.80 -34.95
N ASP A 351 17.78 13.04 -35.89
CA ASP A 351 19.14 13.27 -36.43
C ASP A 351 19.19 14.48 -37.37
N THR A 352 18.06 15.12 -37.66
CA THR A 352 18.01 16.32 -38.51
C THR A 352 18.70 17.51 -37.80
N PRO A 353 19.78 18.06 -38.39
CA PRO A 353 20.50 19.17 -37.79
C PRO A 353 19.66 20.47 -37.84
N VAL A 354 19.46 21.08 -36.68
CA VAL A 354 18.81 22.39 -36.52
C VAL A 354 19.81 23.52 -36.74
N LEU A 355 21.06 23.32 -36.30
CA LEU A 355 22.20 24.19 -36.59
C LEU A 355 23.26 23.38 -37.31
N SER A 356 23.83 23.95 -38.38
CA SER A 356 24.89 23.31 -39.18
C SER A 356 26.07 24.27 -39.35
N HIS A 357 27.24 23.90 -38.80
CA HIS A 357 28.51 24.62 -38.96
C HIS A 357 28.45 26.14 -38.65
N VAL A 358 27.79 26.50 -37.54
CA VAL A 358 27.59 27.90 -37.15
C VAL A 358 28.82 28.42 -36.41
N SER A 359 29.44 29.47 -36.97
CA SER A 359 30.55 30.20 -36.33
C SER A 359 30.21 31.68 -36.19
N ILE A 360 30.09 32.16 -34.95
CA ILE A 360 29.68 33.54 -34.64
C ILE A 360 30.50 34.06 -33.47
N GLU A 361 31.00 35.28 -33.57
CA GLU A 361 31.63 36.00 -32.46
C GLU A 361 30.82 37.23 -32.07
N ILE A 362 30.49 37.34 -30.78
CA ILE A 362 29.75 38.45 -30.20
C ILE A 362 30.65 39.19 -29.20
N PRO A 363 31.11 40.41 -29.52
CA PRO A 363 31.91 41.21 -28.61
C PRO A 363 31.12 41.64 -27.36
N ALA A 364 31.83 41.81 -26.25
CA ALA A 364 31.25 42.29 -25.00
C ALA A 364 30.52 43.63 -25.17
N GLY A 365 29.32 43.74 -24.58
CA GLY A 365 28.52 44.96 -24.58
C GLY A 365 27.81 45.30 -25.90
N LYS A 366 27.76 44.36 -26.86
CA LYS A 366 27.03 44.52 -28.11
C LYS A 366 25.62 43.90 -28.02
N SER A 367 24.65 44.55 -28.65
CA SER A 367 23.31 44.00 -28.89
C SER A 367 23.25 43.45 -30.32
N ILE A 368 22.77 42.22 -30.47
CA ILE A 368 22.59 41.55 -31.77
C ILE A 368 21.13 41.09 -31.89
N ALA A 369 20.59 41.16 -33.11
CA ALA A 369 19.29 40.61 -33.44
C ALA A 369 19.46 39.31 -34.25
N LEU A 370 18.76 38.25 -33.83
CA LEU A 370 18.56 37.06 -34.64
C LEU A 370 17.19 37.17 -35.33
N VAL A 371 17.19 37.10 -36.67
CA VAL A 371 15.98 37.27 -37.48
C VAL A 371 15.92 36.15 -38.51
N GLY A 372 14.74 35.54 -38.66
CA GLY A 372 14.47 34.48 -39.61
C GLY A 372 12.96 34.17 -39.66
N PRO A 373 12.52 33.31 -40.59
CA PRO A 373 11.19 32.70 -40.52
C PRO A 373 11.00 31.90 -39.21
N SER A 374 9.77 31.46 -38.93
CA SER A 374 9.50 30.60 -37.76
C SER A 374 9.99 29.19 -38.03
N GLY A 375 10.72 28.62 -37.07
CA GLY A 375 11.48 27.37 -37.27
C GLY A 375 12.71 27.61 -38.14
#